data_AF-A0A3A9EHQ6-F1
#
_entry.id   AF-A0A3A9EHQ6-F1
#
_cell.length_a   1.000
_cell.length_b   1.000
_cell.length_c   1.000
_cell.angle_alpha   90.00
_cell.angle_beta   90.00
_cell.angle_gamma   90.00
#
_symmetry.space_group_name_H-M   'P 1'
#
loop_
_entity.id
_entity.type
_entity.pdbx_description
1 polymer ?
#
loop_
_entity_poly.entity_id
_entity_poly.type
_entity_poly.pdbx_seq_one_letter_code
_entity_poly.pdbx_strand_id
1 'polypeptide(L)'
;MKRKPDLAHSRTDRELAALESRIAAEYKNAAKELQEKIDVYFERFKERDAEQLQLLQEGKITRQQYTQWRLAQIGRGKRFEALRDRVAERMTDANEVASAYINDRTPAIYSLNRNYAAYTIESQVGANVGFDLWDEQTVKRLIVERPDLMPYYPAKRAVKRGIDLKWGKQQITAQITSGILQGESIKYLADRLQTNIPNMNRTSAIRAARTAVTGAQNAGRMDSYAAAEDMGIRLKKQWLATLDNRTRHAHRLLDGQTQDRDKPFHSELGDIMYPGDPNANPSNVYNCRCTLTAEVRDAPFPPNPIRRARDPEAEENIVIPDMTYAQWEAWKKAENRYMWETYQKMGKNASADQRQYNHYVELLGRKAPKTFRAFQQMKYRAPHKYEALKKLAQQQRKEERGKK
;
A
#
# COMPACT_ATOMS: atom_id res chain seq x y z
N MET A 1 15.46 28.12 -17.79
CA MET A 1 14.39 27.09 -17.71
C MET A 1 14.33 26.56 -16.28
N LYS A 2 13.18 26.62 -15.59
CA LYS A 2 13.01 25.96 -14.27
C LYS A 2 13.21 24.45 -14.48
N ARG A 3 14.30 23.90 -13.95
CA ARG A 3 14.59 22.46 -14.07
C ARG A 3 13.54 21.66 -13.33
N LYS A 4 13.15 20.53 -13.91
CA LYS A 4 12.13 19.64 -13.35
C LYS A 4 12.82 18.36 -12.87
N PRO A 5 12.49 17.87 -11.66
CA PRO A 5 12.95 16.56 -11.21
C PRO A 5 12.36 15.45 -12.12
N ASP A 6 12.85 14.22 -11.96
CA ASP A 6 12.46 13.03 -12.73
C ASP A 6 10.95 13.01 -13.10
N LEU A 7 10.67 13.35 -14.36
CA LEU A 7 9.30 13.55 -14.85
C LEU A 7 8.57 12.22 -15.00
N ALA A 8 9.27 11.15 -15.39
CA ALA A 8 8.67 9.83 -15.51
C ALA A 8 8.30 9.27 -14.14
N HIS A 9 9.15 9.44 -13.12
CA HIS A 9 8.83 9.04 -11.76
C HIS A 9 7.65 9.87 -11.20
N SER A 10 7.62 11.19 -11.42
CA SER A 10 6.49 12.04 -11.00
C SER A 10 5.17 11.71 -11.73
N ARG A 11 5.22 11.33 -13.00
CA ARG A 11 4.03 10.83 -13.73
C ARG A 11 3.61 9.46 -13.21
N THR A 12 4.56 8.57 -12.92
CA THR A 12 4.31 7.25 -12.33
C THR A 12 3.60 7.38 -10.97
N ASP A 13 4.04 8.30 -10.11
CA ASP A 13 3.36 8.59 -8.84
C ASP A 13 1.88 8.99 -9.04
N ARG A 14 1.59 9.80 -10.06
CA ARG A 14 0.22 10.23 -10.38
C ARG A 14 -0.63 9.08 -10.89
N GLU A 15 -0.09 8.25 -11.77
CA GLU A 15 -0.76 7.05 -12.28
C GLU A 15 -1.05 6.05 -11.17
N LEU A 16 -0.09 5.85 -10.26
CA LEU A 16 -0.27 5.04 -9.07
C LEU A 16 -1.40 5.58 -8.18
N ALA A 17 -1.46 6.90 -7.94
CA ALA A 17 -2.53 7.51 -7.14
C ALA A 17 -3.91 7.35 -7.79
N ALA A 18 -4.00 7.44 -9.12
CA ALA A 18 -5.23 7.18 -9.87
C ALA A 18 -5.64 5.70 -9.77
N LEU A 19 -4.68 4.77 -9.91
CA LEU A 19 -4.90 3.34 -9.77
C LEU A 19 -5.37 2.97 -8.35
N GLU A 20 -4.73 3.50 -7.30
CA GLU A 20 -5.14 3.31 -5.91
C GLU A 20 -6.57 3.80 -5.67
N SER A 21 -6.95 4.92 -6.27
CA SER A 21 -8.31 5.46 -6.20
C SER A 21 -9.33 4.54 -6.87
N ARG A 22 -9.02 3.99 -8.06
CA ARG A 22 -9.90 3.03 -8.77
C ARG A 22 -10.07 1.74 -7.99
N ILE A 23 -8.97 1.17 -7.48
CA ILE A 23 -9.01 -0.03 -6.62
C ILE A 23 -9.87 0.25 -5.38
N ALA A 24 -9.67 1.39 -4.71
CA ALA A 24 -10.46 1.77 -3.54
C ALA A 24 -11.97 1.86 -3.84
N ALA A 25 -12.33 2.39 -5.00
CA ALA A 25 -13.72 2.46 -5.44
C ALA A 25 -14.32 1.07 -5.68
N GLU A 26 -13.59 0.14 -6.28
CA GLU A 26 -14.06 -1.24 -6.48
C GLU A 26 -14.42 -1.92 -5.16
N TYR A 27 -13.54 -1.90 -4.16
CA TYR A 27 -13.85 -2.51 -2.86
C TYR A 27 -14.97 -1.78 -2.12
N LYS A 28 -15.12 -0.47 -2.31
CA LYS A 28 -16.26 0.28 -1.75
C LYS A 28 -17.58 -0.19 -2.38
N ASN A 29 -17.60 -0.45 -3.69
CA ASN A 29 -18.78 -0.96 -4.38
C ASN A 29 -19.08 -2.41 -3.97
N ALA A 30 -18.05 -3.27 -3.94
CA ALA A 30 -18.16 -4.64 -3.47
C ALA A 30 -18.71 -4.73 -2.03
N ALA A 31 -18.28 -3.83 -1.14
CA ALA A 31 -18.82 -3.73 0.22
C ALA A 31 -20.31 -3.34 0.23
N LYS A 32 -20.69 -2.33 -0.56
CA LYS A 32 -22.10 -1.88 -0.66
C LYS A 32 -23.04 -2.97 -1.14
N GLU A 33 -22.63 -3.79 -2.12
CA GLU A 33 -23.44 -4.90 -2.64
C GLU A 33 -23.70 -6.00 -1.61
N LEU A 34 -22.83 -6.11 -0.60
CA LEU A 34 -22.95 -7.09 0.48
C LEU A 34 -23.69 -6.55 1.70
N GLN A 35 -23.79 -5.22 1.84
CA GLN A 35 -24.35 -4.53 3.00
C GLN A 35 -25.71 -5.10 3.42
N GLU A 36 -26.69 -5.04 2.52
CA GLU A 36 -28.06 -5.51 2.79
C GLU A 36 -28.10 -7.00 3.15
N LYS A 37 -27.30 -7.83 2.48
CA LYS A 37 -27.24 -9.27 2.74
C LYS A 37 -26.67 -9.59 4.11
N ILE A 38 -25.66 -8.83 4.55
CA ILE A 38 -25.08 -8.94 5.88
C ILE A 38 -26.09 -8.45 6.93
N ASP A 39 -26.74 -7.31 6.69
CA ASP A 39 -27.74 -6.74 7.61
C ASP A 39 -28.92 -7.68 7.81
N VAL A 40 -29.51 -8.19 6.72
CA VAL A 40 -30.61 -9.16 6.75
C VAL A 40 -30.21 -10.44 7.48
N TYR A 41 -28.97 -10.91 7.33
CA TYR A 41 -28.49 -12.07 8.07
C TYR A 41 -28.50 -11.84 9.58
N PHE A 42 -27.94 -10.71 10.02
CA PHE A 42 -27.78 -10.40 11.44
C PHE A 42 -29.07 -9.96 12.13
N GLU A 43 -29.96 -9.23 11.46
CA GLU A 43 -31.26 -8.83 12.00
C GLU A 43 -32.13 -10.04 12.40
N ARG A 44 -32.03 -11.16 11.66
CA ARG A 44 -32.74 -12.41 12.00
C ARG A 44 -32.32 -13.04 13.33
N PHE A 45 -31.16 -12.67 13.87
CA PHE A 45 -30.68 -13.17 15.16
C PHE A 45 -30.93 -12.19 16.29
N LYS A 46 -31.34 -10.95 16.00
CA LYS A 46 -31.44 -9.88 16.99
C LYS A 46 -32.40 -10.20 18.12
N GLU A 47 -33.60 -10.70 17.79
CA GLU A 47 -34.61 -11.08 18.78
C GLU A 47 -34.12 -12.27 19.63
N ARG A 48 -33.67 -13.36 18.99
CA ARG A 48 -33.17 -14.55 19.69
C ARG A 48 -31.92 -14.30 20.52
N ASP A 49 -31.01 -13.44 20.06
CA ASP A 49 -29.81 -13.01 20.80
C ASP A 49 -30.23 -12.19 22.02
N ALA A 50 -31.23 -11.31 21.89
CA ALA A 50 -31.79 -10.55 23.02
C ALA A 50 -32.47 -11.44 24.07
N GLU A 51 -33.27 -12.42 23.64
CA GLU A 51 -33.88 -13.41 24.55
C GLU A 51 -32.82 -14.21 25.32
N GLN A 52 -31.79 -14.70 24.62
CA GLN A 52 -30.69 -15.44 25.25
C GLN A 52 -29.85 -14.55 26.17
N LEU A 53 -29.67 -13.27 25.80
CA LEU A 53 -29.02 -12.29 26.65
C LEU A 53 -29.83 -12.03 27.93
N GLN A 54 -31.16 -12.00 27.84
CA GLN A 54 -32.03 -11.86 29.00
C GLN A 54 -31.91 -13.08 29.93
N LEU A 55 -31.88 -14.31 29.40
CA LEU A 55 -31.62 -15.51 30.21
C LEU A 55 -30.27 -15.45 30.94
N LEU A 56 -29.25 -14.87 30.31
CA LEU A 56 -27.95 -14.64 30.94
C LEU A 56 -28.05 -13.61 32.08
N GLN A 57 -28.78 -12.52 31.87
CA GLN A 57 -28.99 -11.46 32.87
C GLN A 57 -29.80 -11.97 34.07
N GLU A 58 -30.77 -12.85 33.83
CA GLU A 58 -31.57 -13.54 34.86
C GLU A 58 -30.81 -14.67 35.57
N GLY A 59 -29.57 -14.97 35.16
CA GLY A 59 -28.73 -16.02 35.75
C GLY A 59 -29.15 -17.44 35.38
N LYS A 60 -30.11 -17.61 34.46
CA LYS A 60 -30.61 -18.93 33.99
C LYS A 60 -29.62 -19.67 33.11
N ILE A 61 -28.71 -18.93 32.45
CA ILE A 61 -27.60 -19.49 31.69
C ILE A 61 -26.29 -18.80 32.09
N THR A 62 -25.19 -19.53 31.93
CA THR A 62 -23.83 -19.00 32.12
C THR A 62 -23.36 -18.22 30.88
N ARG A 63 -22.38 -17.32 31.08
CA ARG A 63 -21.74 -16.60 29.97
C ARG A 63 -21.11 -17.54 28.93
N GLN A 64 -20.59 -18.68 29.39
CA GLN A 64 -20.01 -19.70 28.51
C GLN A 64 -21.10 -20.34 27.63
N GLN A 65 -22.25 -20.71 28.20
CA GLN A 65 -23.39 -21.25 27.46
C GLN A 65 -23.91 -20.24 26.42
N TYR A 66 -24.07 -18.98 26.79
CA TYR A 66 -24.45 -17.91 25.87
C TYR A 66 -23.46 -17.77 24.70
N THR A 67 -22.15 -17.77 25.01
CA THR A 67 -21.10 -17.66 23.99
C THR A 67 -21.10 -18.85 23.03
N GLN A 68 -21.24 -20.08 23.56
CA GLN A 68 -21.31 -21.29 22.73
C GLN A 68 -22.56 -21.30 21.84
N TRP A 69 -23.70 -20.85 22.37
CA TRP A 69 -24.92 -20.70 21.59
C TRP A 69 -24.72 -19.72 20.43
N ARG A 70 -24.13 -18.54 20.67
CA ARG A 70 -23.82 -17.57 19.61
C ARG A 70 -22.87 -18.15 18.56
N LEU A 71 -21.82 -18.87 18.97
CA LEU A 71 -20.90 -19.53 18.03
C LEU A 71 -21.63 -20.56 17.15
N ALA A 72 -22.53 -21.35 17.74
CA ALA A 72 -23.30 -22.36 17.01
C ALA A 72 -24.30 -21.72 16.03
N GLN A 73 -25.04 -20.69 16.47
CA GLN A 73 -26.10 -20.09 15.66
C GLN A 73 -25.59 -19.09 14.61
N ILE A 74 -24.64 -18.24 14.99
CA ILE A 74 -24.19 -17.08 14.20
C ILE A 74 -22.89 -17.37 13.45
N GLY A 75 -22.00 -18.19 14.02
CA GLY A 75 -20.62 -18.37 13.51
C GLY A 75 -20.32 -19.70 12.82
N ARG A 76 -21.21 -20.69 12.87
CA ARG A 76 -20.94 -22.05 12.35
C ARG A 76 -22.13 -22.74 11.65
N GLY A 77 -23.30 -22.12 11.61
CA GLY A 77 -24.47 -22.71 10.94
C GLY A 77 -24.39 -22.64 9.41
N LYS A 78 -25.14 -23.50 8.70
CA LYS A 78 -25.21 -23.51 7.22
C LYS A 78 -25.53 -22.13 6.60
N ARG A 79 -26.35 -21.32 7.29
CA ARG A 79 -26.67 -19.95 6.86
C ARG A 79 -25.46 -19.02 6.94
N PHE A 80 -24.64 -19.15 7.99
CA PHE A 80 -23.39 -18.42 8.11
C PHE A 80 -22.42 -18.83 7.02
N GLU A 81 -22.29 -20.13 6.75
CA GLU A 81 -21.43 -20.64 5.69
C GLU A 81 -21.82 -20.06 4.33
N ALA A 82 -23.11 -20.01 4.02
CA ALA A 82 -23.61 -19.37 2.80
C ALA A 82 -23.27 -17.86 2.73
N LEU A 83 -23.43 -17.13 3.85
CA LEU A 83 -23.03 -15.71 3.91
C LEU A 83 -21.52 -15.54 3.71
N ARG A 84 -20.72 -16.31 4.46
CA ARG A 84 -19.26 -16.32 4.40
C ARG A 84 -18.79 -16.58 2.99
N ASP A 85 -19.36 -17.59 2.33
CA ASP A 85 -18.97 -17.99 0.99
C ASP A 85 -19.27 -16.89 -0.02
N ARG A 86 -20.45 -16.27 0.07
CA ARG A 86 -20.81 -15.12 -0.78
C ARG A 86 -19.92 -13.91 -0.56
N VAL A 87 -19.60 -13.58 0.70
CA VAL A 87 -18.70 -12.46 1.03
C VAL A 87 -17.31 -12.76 0.49
N ALA A 88 -16.81 -13.99 0.65
CA ALA A 88 -15.52 -14.40 0.12
C ALA A 88 -15.47 -14.32 -1.41
N GLU A 89 -16.49 -14.85 -2.10
CA GLU A 89 -16.61 -14.78 -3.57
C GLU A 89 -16.56 -13.34 -4.08
N ARG A 90 -17.38 -12.45 -3.51
CA ARG A 90 -17.40 -11.05 -3.97
C ARG A 90 -16.07 -10.33 -3.73
N MET A 91 -15.37 -10.64 -2.65
CA MET A 91 -14.03 -10.09 -2.39
C MET A 91 -12.99 -10.66 -3.35
N THR A 92 -13.07 -11.95 -3.69
CA THR A 92 -12.20 -12.57 -4.70
C THR A 92 -12.44 -11.97 -6.08
N ASP A 93 -13.69 -11.71 -6.46
CA ASP A 93 -14.00 -11.03 -7.73
C ASP A 93 -13.42 -9.60 -7.74
N ALA A 94 -13.51 -8.87 -6.62
CA ALA A 94 -12.88 -7.56 -6.48
C ALA A 94 -11.33 -7.64 -6.57
N ASN A 95 -10.72 -8.70 -6.03
CA ASN A 95 -9.29 -8.96 -6.17
C ASN A 95 -8.91 -9.19 -7.65
N GLU A 96 -9.71 -9.94 -8.41
CA GLU A 96 -9.51 -10.18 -9.84
C GLU A 96 -9.60 -8.90 -10.66
N VAL A 97 -10.61 -8.05 -10.39
CA VAL A 97 -10.75 -6.73 -11.00
C VAL A 97 -9.57 -5.81 -10.66
N ALA A 98 -9.12 -5.81 -9.40
CA ALA A 98 -7.95 -5.02 -9.00
C ALA A 98 -6.67 -5.49 -9.74
N SER A 99 -6.47 -6.80 -9.89
CA SER A 99 -5.37 -7.34 -10.69
C SER A 99 -5.46 -6.92 -12.16
N ALA A 100 -6.67 -6.91 -12.74
CA ALA A 100 -6.87 -6.43 -14.12
C ALA A 100 -6.51 -4.95 -14.26
N TYR A 101 -6.91 -4.08 -13.31
CA TYR A 101 -6.52 -2.67 -13.32
C TYR A 101 -5.00 -2.46 -13.21
N ILE A 102 -4.32 -3.28 -12.43
CA ILE A 102 -2.85 -3.26 -12.32
C ILE A 102 -2.23 -3.59 -13.68
N ASN A 103 -2.63 -4.72 -14.27
CA ASN A 103 -2.09 -5.19 -15.55
C ASN A 103 -2.38 -4.27 -16.73
N ASP A 104 -3.50 -3.55 -16.71
CA ASP A 104 -3.81 -2.57 -17.74
C ASP A 104 -2.89 -1.34 -17.65
N ARG A 105 -2.53 -0.92 -16.43
CA ARG A 105 -1.77 0.32 -16.21
C ARG A 105 -0.25 0.15 -16.29
N THR A 106 0.28 -1.02 -15.93
CA THR A 106 1.73 -1.25 -15.85
C THR A 106 2.46 -1.17 -17.20
N PRO A 107 1.90 -1.58 -18.37
CA PRO A 107 2.58 -1.43 -19.67
C PRO A 107 2.87 0.03 -20.03
N ALA A 108 1.94 0.95 -19.77
CA ALA A 108 2.13 2.37 -20.02
C ALA A 108 3.18 3.00 -19.08
N ILE A 109 3.29 2.50 -17.85
CA ILE A 109 4.31 2.95 -16.88
C ILE A 109 5.69 2.44 -17.31
N TYR A 110 5.76 1.21 -17.80
CA TYR A 110 6.98 0.62 -18.34
C TYR A 110 7.49 1.44 -19.54
N SER A 111 6.67 1.65 -20.57
CA SER A 111 7.08 2.41 -21.76
C SER A 111 7.48 3.84 -21.44
N LEU A 112 6.75 4.52 -20.55
CA LEU A 112 7.10 5.85 -20.07
C LEU A 112 8.49 5.90 -19.44
N ASN A 113 8.82 4.96 -18.56
CA ASN A 113 10.10 4.97 -17.85
C ASN A 113 11.26 4.48 -18.72
N ARG A 114 10.99 3.55 -19.65
CA ARG A 114 11.92 3.15 -20.71
C ARG A 114 12.30 4.36 -21.57
N ASN A 115 11.33 5.00 -22.21
CA ASN A 115 11.59 6.14 -23.08
C ASN A 115 12.25 7.31 -22.34
N TYR A 116 11.91 7.53 -21.07
CA TYR A 116 12.55 8.57 -20.25
C TYR A 116 14.01 8.24 -19.91
N ALA A 117 14.33 6.98 -19.62
CA ALA A 117 15.70 6.54 -19.41
C ALA A 117 16.54 6.70 -20.68
N ALA A 118 16.01 6.29 -21.84
CA ALA A 118 16.63 6.52 -23.14
C ALA A 118 16.93 8.02 -23.38
N TYR A 119 15.92 8.89 -23.21
CA TYR A 119 16.08 10.34 -23.31
C TYR A 119 17.16 10.89 -22.36
N THR A 120 17.22 10.36 -21.14
CA THR A 120 18.20 10.79 -20.13
C THR A 120 19.61 10.40 -20.56
N ILE A 121 19.79 9.20 -21.14
CA ILE A 121 21.08 8.73 -21.66
C ILE A 121 21.52 9.56 -22.86
N GLU A 122 20.64 9.78 -23.85
CA GLU A 122 20.92 10.65 -25.00
C GLU A 122 21.33 12.06 -24.58
N SER A 123 20.63 12.61 -23.58
CA SER A 123 20.95 13.92 -23.02
C SER A 123 22.33 13.96 -22.34
N GLN A 124 22.76 12.87 -21.72
CA GLN A 124 24.09 12.76 -21.08
C GLN A 124 25.21 12.58 -22.12
N VAL A 125 24.98 11.75 -23.14
CA VAL A 125 25.93 11.52 -24.24
C VAL A 125 26.06 12.75 -25.15
N GLY A 126 25.02 13.59 -25.20
CA GLY A 126 24.99 14.76 -26.08
C GLY A 126 24.76 14.42 -27.56
N ALA A 127 24.25 13.21 -27.84
CA ALA A 127 23.96 12.73 -29.19
C ALA A 127 22.63 11.98 -29.21
N ASN A 128 21.93 12.03 -30.34
CA ASN A 128 20.83 11.12 -30.63
C ASN A 128 21.43 9.76 -31.00
N VAL A 129 21.27 8.77 -30.13
CA VAL A 129 21.86 7.43 -30.30
C VAL A 129 20.88 6.43 -30.92
N GLY A 130 19.70 6.90 -31.35
CA GLY A 130 18.75 6.11 -32.14
C GLY A 130 17.89 5.17 -31.30
N PHE A 131 17.50 5.54 -30.07
CA PHE A 131 16.59 4.70 -29.30
C PHE A 131 15.20 4.62 -29.94
N ASP A 132 14.73 3.39 -30.18
CA ASP A 132 13.34 3.15 -30.53
C ASP A 132 12.42 3.49 -29.36
N LEU A 133 11.53 4.47 -29.56
CA LEU A 133 10.52 4.81 -28.57
C LEU A 133 9.40 3.76 -28.59
N TRP A 134 9.01 3.29 -27.42
CA TRP A 134 7.91 2.33 -27.28
C TRP A 134 6.66 3.02 -26.77
N ASP A 135 5.51 2.64 -27.33
CA ASP A 135 4.21 3.00 -26.78
C ASP A 135 3.64 1.84 -25.92
N GLU A 136 2.51 2.11 -25.26
CA GLU A 136 1.83 1.09 -24.45
C GLU A 136 1.43 -0.15 -25.26
N GLN A 137 0.98 0.02 -26.51
CA GLN A 137 0.52 -1.09 -27.35
C GLN A 137 1.67 -2.01 -27.74
N THR A 138 2.84 -1.44 -28.02
CA THR A 138 4.08 -2.18 -28.29
C THR A 138 4.45 -3.03 -27.08
N VAL A 139 4.42 -2.46 -25.87
CA VAL A 139 4.67 -3.24 -24.65
C VAL A 139 3.62 -4.35 -24.46
N LYS A 140 2.33 -4.04 -24.66
CA LYS A 140 1.25 -5.04 -24.56
C LYS A 140 1.45 -6.22 -25.52
N ARG A 141 1.89 -5.98 -26.76
CA ARG A 141 2.25 -7.05 -27.71
C ARG A 141 3.48 -7.83 -27.24
N LEU A 142 4.55 -7.13 -26.87
CA LEU A 142 5.81 -7.76 -26.48
C LEU A 142 5.69 -8.62 -25.22
N ILE A 143 4.79 -8.31 -24.28
CA ILE A 143 4.55 -9.18 -23.11
C ILE A 143 3.96 -10.53 -23.51
N VAL A 144 3.20 -10.60 -24.61
CA VAL A 144 2.66 -11.88 -25.12
C VAL A 144 3.78 -12.77 -25.67
N GLU A 145 4.75 -12.16 -26.35
CA GLU A 145 5.89 -12.86 -26.96
C GLU A 145 7.03 -13.13 -25.97
N ARG A 146 7.24 -12.21 -25.02
CA ARG A 146 8.27 -12.22 -23.99
C ARG A 146 7.62 -12.00 -22.61
N PRO A 147 7.08 -13.07 -21.98
CA PRO A 147 6.41 -12.96 -20.68
C PRO A 147 7.28 -12.36 -19.56
N ASP A 148 8.60 -12.47 -19.68
CA ASP A 148 9.56 -11.98 -18.68
C ASP A 148 10.00 -10.52 -18.91
N LEU A 149 9.45 -9.83 -19.93
CA LEU A 149 9.80 -8.43 -20.27
C LEU A 149 9.64 -7.48 -19.08
N MET A 150 8.60 -7.69 -18.27
CA MET A 150 8.35 -6.88 -17.09
C MET A 150 7.57 -7.69 -16.04
N PRO A 151 7.66 -7.30 -14.76
CA PRO A 151 6.79 -7.88 -13.73
C PRO A 151 5.32 -7.75 -14.14
N TYR A 152 4.70 -8.88 -14.46
CA TYR A 152 3.34 -8.97 -14.97
C TYR A 152 2.58 -10.05 -14.19
N TYR A 153 1.28 -9.84 -13.96
CA TYR A 153 0.42 -10.81 -13.28
C TYR A 153 -0.56 -11.42 -14.29
N PRO A 154 -0.22 -12.49 -15.03
CA PRO A 154 -1.18 -13.13 -15.93
C PRO A 154 -2.49 -13.43 -15.21
N ALA A 155 -3.66 -13.20 -15.82
CA ALA A 155 -4.96 -13.32 -15.13
C ALA A 155 -5.12 -14.65 -14.37
N LYS A 156 -4.68 -15.78 -14.95
CA LYS A 156 -4.69 -17.11 -14.33
C LYS A 156 -3.75 -17.29 -13.13
N ARG A 157 -2.73 -16.43 -12.98
CA ARG A 157 -1.71 -16.43 -11.92
C ARG A 157 -1.89 -15.28 -10.92
N ALA A 158 -2.57 -14.21 -11.31
CA ALA A 158 -2.74 -12.99 -10.52
C ALA A 158 -3.54 -13.24 -9.24
N VAL A 159 -4.65 -13.97 -9.37
CA VAL A 159 -5.47 -14.42 -8.25
C VAL A 159 -5.64 -15.93 -8.37
N LYS A 160 -4.98 -16.68 -7.49
CA LYS A 160 -5.23 -18.12 -7.36
C LYS A 160 -6.57 -18.33 -6.67
N ARG A 161 -7.66 -18.23 -7.43
CA ARG A 161 -9.05 -18.17 -6.94
C ARG A 161 -9.36 -19.14 -5.80
N GLY A 162 -8.96 -20.41 -5.93
CA GLY A 162 -9.18 -21.41 -4.87
C GLY A 162 -8.44 -21.11 -3.55
N ILE A 163 -7.21 -20.60 -3.61
CA ILE A 163 -6.44 -20.20 -2.43
C ILE A 163 -7.03 -18.93 -1.82
N ASP A 164 -7.39 -17.96 -2.66
CA ASP A 164 -7.97 -16.69 -2.22
C ASP A 164 -9.32 -16.89 -1.52
N LEU A 165 -10.21 -17.70 -2.12
CA LEU A 165 -11.49 -18.08 -1.51
C LEU A 165 -11.30 -18.79 -0.18
N LYS A 166 -10.39 -19.78 -0.11
CA LYS A 166 -10.11 -20.51 1.13
C LYS A 166 -9.64 -19.56 2.22
N TRP A 167 -8.71 -18.67 1.89
CA TRP A 167 -8.18 -17.68 2.82
C TRP A 167 -9.26 -16.68 3.26
N GLY A 168 -10.04 -16.14 2.33
CA GLY A 168 -11.15 -15.23 2.60
C GLY A 168 -12.18 -15.83 3.55
N LYS A 169 -12.61 -17.07 3.29
CA LYS A 169 -13.52 -17.82 4.17
C LYS A 169 -12.94 -17.95 5.58
N GLN A 170 -11.67 -18.31 5.72
CA GLN A 170 -10.99 -18.41 7.01
C GLN A 170 -10.96 -17.07 7.76
N GLN A 171 -10.64 -15.97 7.07
CA GLN A 171 -10.59 -14.64 7.69
C GLN A 171 -11.97 -14.16 8.16
N ILE A 172 -13.02 -14.39 7.37
CA ILE A 172 -14.40 -14.04 7.73
C ILE A 172 -14.82 -14.81 8.99
N THR A 173 -14.59 -16.13 9.02
CA THR A 173 -14.88 -16.96 10.20
C THR A 173 -14.09 -16.50 11.42
N ALA A 174 -12.80 -16.16 11.27
CA ALA A 174 -11.97 -15.67 12.36
C ALA A 174 -12.48 -14.32 12.91
N GLN A 175 -12.89 -13.39 12.05
CA GLN A 175 -13.43 -12.09 12.46
C GLN A 175 -14.73 -12.25 13.26
N ILE A 176 -15.66 -13.10 12.81
CA ILE A 176 -16.92 -13.33 13.53
C ILE A 176 -16.68 -14.06 14.85
N THR A 177 -15.86 -15.11 14.83
CA THR A 177 -15.51 -15.86 16.05
C THR A 177 -14.89 -14.95 17.10
N SER A 178 -13.93 -14.12 16.69
CA SER A 178 -13.28 -13.15 17.58
C SER A 178 -14.28 -12.15 18.17
N GLY A 179 -15.22 -11.62 17.36
CA GLY A 179 -16.20 -10.67 17.84
C GLY A 179 -17.17 -11.29 18.86
N ILE A 180 -17.62 -12.52 18.60
CA ILE A 180 -18.48 -13.27 19.53
C ILE A 180 -17.76 -13.50 20.86
N LEU A 181 -16.51 -13.96 20.83
CA LEU A 181 -15.70 -14.20 22.04
C LEU A 181 -15.45 -12.90 22.84
N GLN A 182 -15.37 -11.76 22.17
CA GLN A 182 -15.24 -10.44 22.81
C GLN A 182 -16.56 -9.90 23.37
N GLY A 183 -17.70 -10.59 23.14
CA GLY A 183 -19.02 -10.13 23.57
C GLY A 183 -19.52 -8.93 22.77
N GLU A 184 -19.10 -8.79 21.52
CA GLU A 184 -19.59 -7.75 20.61
C GLU A 184 -21.09 -7.95 20.32
N SER A 185 -21.84 -6.86 20.11
CA SER A 185 -23.26 -6.95 19.74
C SER A 185 -23.42 -7.38 18.28
N ILE A 186 -24.63 -7.82 17.92
CA ILE A 186 -25.00 -8.16 16.54
C ILE A 186 -24.62 -7.06 15.54
N LYS A 187 -24.86 -5.79 15.89
CA LYS A 187 -24.47 -4.64 15.07
C LYS A 187 -22.97 -4.61 14.79
N TYR A 188 -22.12 -4.70 15.82
CA TYR A 188 -20.67 -4.67 15.63
C TYR A 188 -20.16 -5.89 14.83
N LEU A 189 -20.81 -7.05 14.94
CA LEU A 189 -20.49 -8.21 14.11
C LEU A 189 -20.81 -7.96 12.63
N ALA A 190 -21.91 -7.29 12.32
CA ALA A 190 -22.26 -6.85 10.96
C ALA A 190 -21.24 -5.83 10.44
N ASP A 191 -20.96 -4.79 11.23
CA ASP A 191 -20.01 -3.72 10.90
C ASP A 191 -18.63 -4.30 10.57
N ARG A 192 -18.15 -5.32 11.32
CA ARG A 192 -16.90 -6.03 11.02
C ARG A 192 -16.87 -6.65 9.63
N LEU A 193 -17.93 -7.30 9.18
CA LEU A 193 -17.96 -7.90 7.84
C LEU A 193 -18.04 -6.83 6.75
N GLN A 194 -18.73 -5.72 7.02
CA GLN A 194 -18.92 -4.63 6.08
C GLN A 194 -17.69 -3.74 5.94
N THR A 195 -16.88 -3.63 6.98
CA THR A 195 -15.72 -2.72 7.02
C THR A 195 -14.39 -3.46 6.97
N ASN A 196 -14.13 -4.39 7.90
CA ASN A 196 -12.80 -4.99 8.06
C ASN A 196 -12.44 -5.90 6.89
N ILE A 197 -13.38 -6.70 6.40
CA ILE A 197 -13.12 -7.64 5.30
C ILE A 197 -12.80 -6.89 3.99
N PRO A 198 -13.61 -5.90 3.54
CA PRO A 198 -13.24 -5.08 2.38
C PRO A 198 -11.95 -4.28 2.58
N ASN A 199 -11.75 -3.67 3.77
CA ASN A 199 -10.55 -2.88 4.05
C ASN A 199 -9.26 -3.71 4.00
N MET A 200 -9.29 -4.94 4.51
CA MET A 200 -8.17 -5.87 4.47
C MET A 200 -7.81 -6.25 3.04
N ASN A 201 -8.80 -6.65 2.23
CA ASN A 201 -8.58 -7.00 0.82
C ASN A 201 -8.08 -5.79 0.01
N ARG A 202 -8.72 -4.62 0.17
CA ARG A 202 -8.28 -3.35 -0.43
C ARG A 202 -6.82 -3.02 -0.08
N THR A 203 -6.44 -3.17 1.19
CA THR A 203 -5.06 -2.89 1.64
C THR A 203 -4.06 -3.83 0.98
N SER A 204 -4.43 -5.10 0.79
CA SER A 204 -3.62 -6.08 0.06
C SER A 204 -3.47 -5.69 -1.41
N ALA A 205 -4.57 -5.36 -2.10
CA ALA A 205 -4.57 -4.97 -3.51
C ALA A 205 -3.78 -3.68 -3.77
N ILE A 206 -3.89 -2.67 -2.90
CA ILE A 206 -3.07 -1.44 -2.99
C ILE A 206 -1.58 -1.76 -2.85
N ARG A 207 -1.20 -2.68 -1.95
CA ARG A 207 0.20 -3.11 -1.81
C ARG A 207 0.69 -3.78 -3.10
N ALA A 208 -0.11 -4.68 -3.68
CA ALA A 208 0.20 -5.33 -4.94
C ALA A 208 0.38 -4.29 -6.07
N ALA A 209 -0.53 -3.32 -6.17
CA ALA A 209 -0.45 -2.24 -7.15
C ALA A 209 0.84 -1.42 -7.01
N ARG A 210 1.20 -1.01 -5.79
CA ARG A 210 2.47 -0.30 -5.53
C ARG A 210 3.69 -1.11 -5.97
N THR A 211 3.73 -2.39 -5.62
CA THR A 211 4.83 -3.27 -6.02
C THR A 211 4.91 -3.44 -7.53
N ALA A 212 3.78 -3.67 -8.19
CA ALA A 212 3.70 -3.82 -9.64
C ALA A 212 4.17 -2.56 -10.38
N VAL A 213 3.71 -1.39 -9.94
CA VAL A 213 4.06 -0.10 -10.54
C VAL A 213 5.55 0.20 -10.38
N THR A 214 6.13 0.00 -9.19
CA THR A 214 7.56 0.18 -8.97
C THR A 214 8.38 -0.82 -9.80
N GLY A 215 7.94 -2.07 -9.90
CA GLY A 215 8.56 -3.08 -10.75
C GLY A 215 8.55 -2.68 -12.23
N ALA A 216 7.38 -2.28 -12.76
CA ALA A 216 7.24 -1.82 -14.14
C ALA A 216 8.09 -0.58 -14.45
N GLN A 217 8.11 0.40 -13.53
CA GLN A 217 8.92 1.61 -13.66
C GLN A 217 10.40 1.25 -13.83
N ASN A 218 10.96 0.44 -12.93
CA ASN A 218 12.39 0.17 -12.92
C ASN A 218 12.79 -0.87 -13.96
N ALA A 219 11.92 -1.84 -14.29
CA ALA A 219 12.14 -2.75 -15.41
C ALA A 219 12.25 -1.99 -16.74
N GLY A 220 11.40 -0.97 -16.97
CA GLY A 220 11.51 -0.13 -18.17
C GLY A 220 12.84 0.62 -18.25
N ARG A 221 13.33 1.15 -17.12
CA ARG A 221 14.66 1.80 -17.08
C ARG A 221 15.80 0.82 -17.35
N MET A 222 15.74 -0.37 -16.73
CA MET A 222 16.73 -1.43 -16.94
C MET A 222 16.79 -1.88 -18.41
N ASP A 223 15.65 -1.92 -19.11
CA ASP A 223 15.60 -2.26 -20.54
C ASP A 223 16.31 -1.20 -21.40
N SER A 224 16.12 0.09 -21.11
CA SER A 224 16.90 1.14 -21.76
C SER A 224 18.38 1.09 -21.45
N TYR A 225 18.75 0.67 -20.23
CA TYR A 225 20.15 0.50 -19.86
C TYR A 225 20.80 -0.64 -20.64
N ALA A 226 20.06 -1.74 -20.85
CA ALA A 226 20.51 -2.84 -21.69
C ALA A 226 20.68 -2.39 -23.15
N ALA A 227 19.67 -1.72 -23.71
CA ALA A 227 19.75 -1.20 -25.08
C ALA A 227 20.90 -0.21 -25.27
N ALA A 228 21.21 0.63 -24.28
CA ALA A 228 22.36 1.53 -24.33
C ALA A 228 23.69 0.78 -24.40
N GLU A 229 23.86 -0.27 -23.57
CA GLU A 229 25.06 -1.10 -23.59
C GLU A 229 25.23 -1.84 -24.92
N ASP A 230 24.12 -2.31 -25.52
CA ASP A 230 24.12 -2.95 -26.86
C ASP A 230 24.56 -1.97 -27.96
N MET A 231 24.31 -0.66 -27.77
CA MET A 231 24.80 0.42 -28.63
C MET A 231 26.24 0.85 -28.31
N GLY A 232 26.92 0.18 -27.37
CA GLY A 232 28.29 0.50 -26.96
C GLY A 232 28.42 1.62 -25.92
N ILE A 233 27.30 2.11 -25.37
CA ILE A 233 27.30 3.14 -24.33
C ILE A 233 27.60 2.46 -22.98
N ARG A 234 28.73 2.81 -22.38
CA ARG A 234 29.12 2.30 -21.06
C ARG A 234 28.43 3.11 -19.98
N LEU A 235 27.66 2.45 -19.13
CA LEU A 235 26.98 3.09 -18.01
C LEU A 235 26.99 2.21 -16.76
N LYS A 236 26.72 2.82 -15.62
CA LYS A 236 26.33 2.13 -14.39
C LYS A 236 24.91 2.52 -14.01
N LYS A 237 24.20 1.59 -13.36
CA LYS A 237 22.94 1.92 -12.70
C LYS A 237 23.24 2.47 -11.32
N GLN A 238 22.56 3.55 -10.96
CA GLN A 238 22.64 4.14 -9.63
C GLN A 238 21.29 4.03 -8.92
N TRP A 239 21.33 3.66 -7.65
CA TRP A 239 20.15 3.54 -6.82
C TRP A 239 19.71 4.88 -6.24
N LEU A 240 18.44 5.25 -6.44
CA LEU A 240 17.83 6.48 -5.91
C LEU A 240 16.68 6.16 -4.96
N ALA A 241 16.93 6.27 -3.66
CA ALA A 241 15.95 6.16 -2.61
C ALA A 241 14.94 7.33 -2.57
N THR A 242 13.69 7.10 -2.18
CA THR A 242 12.79 8.25 -1.91
C THR A 242 13.26 8.95 -0.63
N LEU A 243 13.48 10.27 -0.69
CA LEU A 243 13.87 11.08 0.47
C LEU A 243 12.65 11.40 1.36
N ASP A 244 12.23 10.41 2.13
CA ASP A 244 11.14 10.53 3.11
C ASP A 244 11.28 9.55 4.29
N ASN A 245 10.42 9.67 5.30
CA ASN A 245 10.44 8.81 6.51
C ASN A 245 9.95 7.36 6.31
N ARG A 246 9.51 6.99 5.11
CA ARG A 246 8.93 5.67 4.82
C ARG A 246 9.88 4.77 4.04
N THR A 247 10.98 5.31 3.50
CA THR A 247 12.00 4.50 2.85
C THR A 247 12.65 3.62 3.90
N ARG A 248 12.77 2.32 3.62
CA ARG A 248 13.34 1.34 4.57
C ARG A 248 14.84 1.57 4.74
N HIS A 249 15.37 1.26 5.93
CA HIS A 249 16.77 1.49 6.28
C HIS A 249 17.75 0.91 5.24
N ALA A 250 17.63 -0.38 4.92
CA ALA A 250 18.46 -1.04 3.92
C ALA A 250 18.51 -0.30 2.56
N HIS A 251 17.44 0.36 2.14
CA HIS A 251 17.39 1.10 0.88
C HIS A 251 17.91 2.53 0.97
N ARG A 252 17.92 3.12 2.16
CA ARG A 252 18.60 4.40 2.42
C ARG A 252 20.10 4.22 2.29
N LEU A 253 20.62 3.09 2.75
CA LEU A 253 22.04 2.74 2.64
C LEU A 253 22.48 2.50 1.18
N LEU A 254 21.58 1.99 0.34
CA LEU A 254 21.82 1.85 -1.10
C LEU A 254 21.83 3.19 -1.84
N ASP A 255 21.32 4.28 -1.24
CA ASP A 255 21.16 5.53 -1.96
C ASP A 255 22.48 6.12 -2.46
N GLY A 256 22.54 6.36 -3.77
CA GLY A 256 23.74 6.84 -4.46
C GLY A 256 24.75 5.75 -4.84
N GLN A 257 24.58 4.51 -4.37
CA GLN A 257 25.44 3.40 -4.78
C GLN A 257 25.24 3.08 -6.26
N THR A 258 26.32 2.65 -6.91
CA THR A 258 26.34 2.32 -8.33
C THR A 258 26.77 0.88 -8.54
N GLN A 259 26.21 0.23 -9.55
CA GLN A 259 26.55 -1.12 -9.97
C GLN A 259 26.53 -1.20 -11.49
N ASP A 260 27.28 -2.14 -12.05
CA ASP A 260 27.11 -2.50 -13.47
C ASP A 260 25.68 -3.02 -13.68
N ARG A 261 25.13 -2.85 -14.89
CA ARG A 261 23.71 -3.16 -15.16
C ARG A 261 23.34 -4.59 -14.75
N ASP A 262 24.18 -5.55 -15.08
CA ASP A 262 23.99 -7.00 -14.85
C ASP A 262 24.35 -7.46 -13.42
N LYS A 263 24.89 -6.59 -12.55
CA LYS A 263 25.24 -6.94 -11.17
C LYS A 263 24.17 -6.49 -10.17
N PRO A 264 23.93 -7.26 -9.09
CA PRO A 264 22.97 -6.86 -8.06
C PRO A 264 23.50 -5.72 -7.19
N PHE A 265 22.59 -5.01 -6.53
CA PHE A 265 22.92 -4.24 -5.34
C PHE A 265 22.89 -5.15 -4.12
N HIS A 266 23.84 -4.97 -3.21
CA HIS A 266 23.93 -5.74 -1.96
C HIS A 266 23.22 -4.98 -0.83
N SER A 267 22.02 -5.42 -0.47
CA SER A 267 21.27 -4.84 0.65
C SER A 267 21.35 -5.75 1.88
N GLU A 268 21.11 -5.20 3.07
CA GLU A 268 20.97 -5.99 4.31
C GLU A 268 19.83 -7.02 4.26
N LEU A 269 18.91 -6.89 3.30
CA LEU A 269 17.77 -7.80 3.08
C LEU A 269 18.05 -8.83 1.96
N GLY A 270 19.30 -8.91 1.50
CA GLY A 270 19.75 -9.73 0.38
C GLY A 270 19.93 -8.94 -0.91
N ASP A 271 20.40 -9.64 -1.94
CA ASP A 271 20.69 -9.07 -3.25
C ASP A 271 19.41 -8.65 -3.99
N ILE A 272 19.52 -7.58 -4.77
CA ILE A 272 18.41 -7.04 -5.57
C ILE A 272 18.92 -6.36 -6.84
N MET A 273 18.33 -6.67 -8.00
CA MET A 273 18.78 -6.08 -9.26
C MET A 273 18.33 -4.63 -9.43
N TYR A 274 17.11 -4.32 -9.00
CA TYR A 274 16.49 -3.01 -9.11
C TYR A 274 15.31 -2.86 -8.15
N PRO A 275 14.85 -1.64 -7.83
CA PRO A 275 13.68 -1.46 -6.98
C PRO A 275 12.43 -2.10 -7.62
N GLY A 276 11.81 -3.06 -6.93
CA GLY A 276 10.65 -3.76 -7.48
C GLY A 276 10.98 -5.06 -8.24
N ASP A 277 12.24 -5.53 -8.19
CA ASP A 277 12.67 -6.80 -8.76
C ASP A 277 11.89 -7.99 -8.17
N PRO A 278 11.14 -8.75 -8.98
CA PRO A 278 10.32 -9.86 -8.50
C PRO A 278 11.13 -11.07 -8.02
N ASN A 279 12.42 -11.15 -8.36
CA ASN A 279 13.30 -12.25 -7.97
C ASN A 279 13.98 -12.04 -6.61
N ALA A 280 13.94 -10.81 -6.08
CA ALA A 280 14.52 -10.48 -4.79
C ALA A 280 13.60 -10.89 -3.62
N ASN A 281 14.15 -10.94 -2.40
CA ASN A 281 13.39 -11.26 -1.21
C ASN A 281 12.17 -10.29 -1.05
N PRO A 282 10.95 -10.78 -0.74
CA PRO A 282 9.77 -9.92 -0.60
C PRO A 282 9.92 -8.73 0.36
N SER A 283 10.74 -8.86 1.41
CA SER A 283 11.04 -7.76 2.35
C SER A 283 11.83 -6.62 1.70
N ASN A 284 12.58 -6.92 0.65
CA ASN A 284 13.36 -6.00 -0.16
C ASN A 284 12.51 -5.31 -1.25
N VAL A 285 11.36 -5.88 -1.60
CA VAL A 285 10.56 -5.50 -2.77
C VAL A 285 9.27 -4.76 -2.40
N TYR A 286 8.52 -5.26 -1.43
CA TYR A 286 7.16 -4.78 -1.16
C TYR A 286 7.11 -3.34 -0.63
N ASN A 287 6.23 -2.52 -1.21
CA ASN A 287 6.10 -1.07 -0.94
C ASN A 287 7.36 -0.26 -1.24
N CYS A 288 8.28 -0.77 -2.07
CA CYS A 288 9.41 0.03 -2.52
C CYS A 288 8.94 1.22 -3.37
N ARG A 289 9.60 2.37 -3.19
CA ARG A 289 9.33 3.62 -3.91
C ARG A 289 10.61 4.22 -4.51
N CYS A 290 11.71 3.51 -4.37
CA CYS A 290 12.99 3.89 -4.95
C CYS A 290 12.92 3.75 -6.48
N THR A 291 13.79 4.48 -7.15
CA THR A 291 13.97 4.44 -8.61
C THR A 291 15.44 4.23 -8.94
N LEU A 292 15.73 4.00 -10.21
CA LEU A 292 17.09 4.03 -10.75
C LEU A 292 17.34 5.29 -11.58
N THR A 293 18.60 5.68 -11.67
CA THR A 293 19.13 6.57 -12.71
C THR A 293 20.35 5.93 -13.36
N ALA A 294 20.69 6.36 -14.57
CA ALA A 294 21.91 5.96 -15.25
C ALA A 294 23.02 6.98 -14.94
N GLU A 295 24.21 6.45 -14.70
CA GLU A 295 25.47 7.18 -14.70
C GLU A 295 26.24 6.74 -15.95
N VAL A 296 26.15 7.54 -17.02
CA VAL A 296 26.90 7.29 -18.25
C VAL A 296 28.37 7.63 -18.00
N ARG A 297 29.26 6.68 -18.31
CA ARG A 297 30.70 6.88 -18.15
C ARG A 297 31.18 7.95 -19.13
N ASP A 298 32.10 8.80 -18.67
CA ASP A 298 32.73 9.87 -19.47
C ASP A 298 31.75 10.97 -19.95
N ALA A 299 30.48 10.93 -19.51
CA ALA A 299 29.53 12.03 -19.69
C ALA A 299 29.61 13.00 -18.49
N PRO A 300 29.61 14.32 -18.73
CA PRO A 300 29.55 15.28 -17.62
C PRO A 300 28.22 15.13 -16.88
N PHE A 301 28.27 15.09 -15.55
CA PHE A 301 27.06 15.16 -14.74
C PHE A 301 26.30 16.44 -15.08
N PRO A 302 24.95 16.40 -15.11
CA PRO A 302 24.16 17.61 -15.27
C PRO A 302 24.56 18.61 -14.17
N PRO A 303 25.00 19.84 -14.51
CA PRO A 303 25.54 20.76 -13.52
C PRO A 303 24.42 21.14 -12.55
N ASN A 304 24.56 20.97 -11.24
CA ASN A 304 23.51 21.19 -10.22
C ASN A 304 22.27 20.28 -10.37
N PRO A 305 22.40 18.95 -10.16
CA PRO A 305 21.26 18.04 -10.18
C PRO A 305 20.27 18.38 -9.05
N ILE A 306 18.99 18.07 -9.27
CA ILE A 306 17.91 18.33 -8.31
C ILE A 306 17.10 17.07 -8.05
N ARG A 307 16.58 16.95 -6.83
CA ARG A 307 15.84 15.78 -6.37
C ARG A 307 14.59 16.16 -5.59
N ARG A 308 13.59 15.29 -5.58
CA ARG A 308 12.40 15.44 -4.73
C ARG A 308 12.67 14.89 -3.34
N ALA A 309 12.29 15.66 -2.33
CA ALA A 309 12.27 15.22 -0.94
C ALA A 309 10.94 15.55 -0.27
N ARG A 310 10.65 14.88 0.84
CA ARG A 310 9.48 15.14 1.68
C ARG A 310 9.91 16.01 2.86
N ASP A 311 9.40 17.24 2.92
CA ASP A 311 9.70 18.14 4.02
C ASP A 311 9.25 17.52 5.37
N PRO A 312 10.13 17.36 6.37
CA PRO A 312 9.75 16.78 7.66
C PRO A 312 8.70 17.58 8.43
N GLU A 313 8.68 18.91 8.30
CA GLU A 313 7.78 19.81 9.00
C GLU A 313 6.49 20.03 8.23
N ALA A 314 6.61 20.49 6.99
CA ALA A 314 5.47 20.77 6.12
C ALA A 314 4.86 19.48 5.55
N GLU A 315 5.55 18.35 5.61
CA GLU A 315 5.11 17.07 5.03
C GLU A 315 4.60 17.24 3.60
N GLU A 316 5.31 18.05 2.82
CA GLU A 316 5.03 18.34 1.42
C GLU A 316 6.22 17.96 0.55
N ASN A 317 5.96 17.73 -0.73
CA ASN A 317 7.02 17.41 -1.67
C ASN A 317 7.75 18.70 -2.03
N ILE A 318 9.03 18.78 -1.70
CA ILE A 318 9.92 19.88 -2.03
C ILE A 318 10.95 19.41 -3.07
N VAL A 319 11.52 20.36 -3.81
CA VAL A 319 12.63 20.13 -4.73
C VAL A 319 13.88 20.72 -4.09
N ILE A 320 14.90 19.89 -3.94
CA ILE A 320 16.16 20.24 -3.29
C ILE A 320 17.34 19.96 -4.24
N PRO A 321 18.53 20.54 -3.99
CA PRO A 321 19.75 20.08 -4.61
C PRO A 321 19.92 18.58 -4.39
N ASP A 322 20.42 17.89 -5.41
CA ASP A 322 20.63 16.45 -5.32
C ASP A 322 21.66 16.12 -4.23
N MET A 323 21.32 15.11 -3.44
CA MET A 323 22.10 14.63 -2.31
C MET A 323 21.63 13.22 -1.95
N THR A 324 22.49 12.46 -1.28
CA THR A 324 22.14 11.14 -0.77
C THR A 324 21.18 11.24 0.41
N TYR A 325 20.50 10.15 0.72
CA TYR A 325 19.61 10.06 1.87
C TYR A 325 20.36 10.39 3.17
N ALA A 326 21.61 9.91 3.31
CA ALA A 326 22.43 10.20 4.48
C ALA A 326 22.73 11.70 4.62
N GLN A 327 23.05 12.39 3.51
CA GLN A 327 23.26 13.84 3.49
C GLN A 327 21.98 14.60 3.82
N TRP A 328 20.84 14.18 3.25
CA TRP A 328 19.54 14.78 3.53
C TRP A 328 19.11 14.61 5.00
N GLU A 329 19.33 13.42 5.56
CA GLU A 329 19.10 13.14 6.98
C GLU A 329 19.99 14.01 7.87
N ALA A 330 21.28 14.12 7.56
CA ALA A 330 22.21 14.95 8.32
C ALA A 330 21.79 16.43 8.30
N TRP A 331 21.42 16.96 7.12
CA TRP A 331 20.92 18.32 6.95
C TRP A 331 19.67 18.58 7.78
N LYS A 332 18.62 17.74 7.65
CA LYS A 332 17.36 17.94 8.38
C LYS A 332 17.50 17.74 9.89
N LYS A 333 18.39 16.85 10.32
CA LYS A 333 18.70 16.67 11.74
C LYS A 333 19.46 17.87 12.31
N ALA A 334 20.33 18.51 11.53
CA ALA A 334 21.05 19.72 11.93
C ALA A 334 20.11 20.94 12.02
N GLU A 335 19.15 21.08 11.10
CA GLU A 335 18.13 22.15 11.16
C GLU A 335 17.26 22.03 12.42
N ASN A 336 16.71 20.84 12.68
CA ASN A 336 15.87 20.61 13.85
C ASN A 336 15.80 19.11 14.21
N ARG A 337 16.66 18.70 15.14
CA ARG A 337 16.75 17.30 15.59
C ARG A 337 15.43 16.75 16.13
N TYR A 338 14.70 17.52 16.93
CA TYR A 338 13.43 17.09 17.51
C TYR A 338 12.39 16.81 16.42
N MET A 339 12.29 17.71 15.43
CA MET A 339 11.37 17.54 14.30
C MET A 339 11.74 16.36 13.42
N TRP A 340 13.04 16.15 13.16
CA TRP A 340 13.51 14.99 12.43
C TRP A 340 13.16 13.67 13.13
N GLU A 341 13.47 13.55 14.42
CA GLU A 341 13.16 12.34 15.20
C GLU A 341 11.66 12.07 15.26
N THR A 342 10.84 13.13 15.38
CA THR A 342 9.39 13.05 15.35
C THR A 342 8.88 12.57 13.99
N TYR A 343 9.40 13.14 12.90
CA TYR A 343 9.07 12.75 11.54
C TYR A 343 9.41 11.27 11.27
N GLN A 344 10.57 10.80 11.72
CA GLN A 344 10.94 9.39 11.60
C GLN A 344 10.04 8.46 12.44
N LYS A 345 9.65 8.88 13.65
CA LYS A 345 8.68 8.14 14.49
C LYS A 345 7.31 8.03 13.80
N MET A 346 6.84 9.09 13.14
CA MET A 346 5.59 9.07 12.37
C MET A 346 5.65 8.06 11.21
N GLY A 347 6.79 7.98 10.51
CA GLY A 347 7.01 7.01 9.44
C GLY A 347 7.01 5.57 9.93
N LYS A 348 7.77 5.30 11.00
CA LYS A 348 7.88 3.96 11.63
C LYS A 348 6.53 3.46 12.16
N ASN A 349 5.72 4.35 12.73
CA ASN A 349 4.43 4.00 13.33
C ASN A 349 3.24 4.12 12.38
N ALA A 350 3.44 4.55 11.13
CA ALA A 350 2.37 4.89 10.20
C ALA A 350 1.28 3.82 10.08
N SER A 351 1.66 2.53 10.03
CA SER A 351 0.69 1.42 9.95
C SER A 351 -0.15 1.27 11.22
N ALA A 352 0.47 1.40 12.40
CA ALA A 352 -0.23 1.35 13.68
C ALA A 352 -1.12 2.57 13.88
N ASP A 353 -0.61 3.75 13.51
CA ASP A 353 -1.33 5.00 13.55
C ASP A 353 -2.55 4.97 12.62
N GLN A 354 -2.42 4.39 11.43
CA GLN A 354 -3.54 4.28 10.48
C GLN A 354 -4.67 3.43 11.06
N ARG A 355 -4.34 2.31 11.72
CA ARG A 355 -5.34 1.49 12.43
C ARG A 355 -6.01 2.28 13.55
N GLN A 356 -5.22 3.00 14.34
CA GLN A 356 -5.74 3.81 15.44
C GLN A 356 -6.62 4.96 14.94
N TYR A 357 -6.21 5.61 13.85
CA TYR A 357 -6.98 6.66 13.20
C TYR A 357 -8.33 6.13 12.70
N ASN A 358 -8.33 5.00 11.98
CA ASN A 358 -9.57 4.37 11.50
C ASN A 358 -10.50 4.04 12.67
N HIS A 359 -9.96 3.49 13.77
CA HIS A 359 -10.71 3.23 15.00
C HIS A 359 -11.35 4.51 15.57
N TYR A 360 -10.61 5.63 15.63
CA TYR A 360 -11.18 6.88 16.10
C TYR A 360 -12.23 7.46 15.15
N VAL A 361 -12.04 7.35 13.84
CA VAL A 361 -13.04 7.78 12.84
C VAL A 361 -14.33 7.00 13.01
N GLU A 362 -14.26 5.69 13.20
CA GLU A 362 -15.41 4.83 13.44
C GLU A 362 -16.13 5.20 14.75
N LEU A 363 -15.38 5.34 15.85
CA LEU A 363 -15.95 5.60 17.17
C LEU A 363 -16.50 7.03 17.33
N LEU A 364 -15.79 8.03 16.81
CA LEU A 364 -16.08 9.45 17.08
C LEU A 364 -16.76 10.17 15.90
N GLY A 365 -16.81 9.55 14.72
CA GLY A 365 -17.37 10.14 13.51
C GLY A 365 -16.78 11.51 13.21
N ARG A 366 -17.64 12.55 13.15
CA ARG A 366 -17.25 13.94 12.86
C ARG A 366 -16.31 14.56 13.90
N LYS A 367 -16.25 14.00 15.12
CA LYS A 367 -15.36 14.49 16.20
C LYS A 367 -13.93 13.95 16.07
N ALA A 368 -13.69 12.96 15.21
CA ALA A 368 -12.35 12.47 14.92
C ALA A 368 -11.55 13.49 14.07
N PRO A 369 -10.20 13.41 14.04
CA PRO A 369 -9.41 14.20 13.11
C PRO A 369 -9.86 13.99 11.65
N LYS A 370 -9.92 15.06 10.87
CA LYS A 370 -10.45 15.02 9.50
C LYS A 370 -9.63 14.16 8.54
N THR A 371 -8.32 14.03 8.78
CA THR A 371 -7.41 13.25 7.95
C THR A 371 -6.43 12.46 8.82
N PHE A 372 -5.90 11.38 8.25
CA PHE A 372 -4.83 10.59 8.89
C PHE A 372 -3.62 11.46 9.25
N ARG A 373 -3.27 12.41 8.38
CA ARG A 373 -2.21 13.39 8.62
C ARG A 373 -2.50 14.25 9.85
N ALA A 374 -3.70 14.82 9.94
CA ALA A 374 -4.09 15.63 11.09
C ALA A 374 -4.04 14.81 12.40
N PHE A 375 -4.38 13.51 12.33
CA PHE A 375 -4.23 12.61 13.45
C PHE A 375 -2.77 12.41 13.88
N GLN A 376 -1.84 12.13 12.96
CA GLN A 376 -0.43 11.97 13.32
C GLN A 376 0.18 13.27 13.85
N GLN A 377 -0.12 14.41 13.23
CA GLN A 377 0.34 15.72 13.73
C GLN A 377 -0.18 15.99 15.15
N MET A 378 -1.46 15.70 15.41
CA MET A 378 -2.02 15.79 16.76
C MET A 378 -1.28 14.87 17.73
N LYS A 379 -1.09 13.60 17.36
CA LYS A 379 -0.48 12.57 18.21
C LYS A 379 0.96 12.89 18.59
N TYR A 380 1.76 13.36 17.64
CA TYR A 380 3.20 13.50 17.82
C TYR A 380 3.68 14.93 18.08
N ARG A 381 2.91 15.95 17.65
CA ARG A 381 3.29 17.37 17.81
C ARG A 381 2.39 18.15 18.77
N ALA A 382 1.22 17.61 19.14
CA ALA A 382 0.28 18.27 20.05
C ALA A 382 -0.24 17.31 21.14
N PRO A 383 0.63 16.86 22.08
CA PRO A 383 0.29 15.83 23.06
C PRO A 383 -0.97 16.15 23.86
N HIS A 384 -1.18 17.43 24.24
CA HIS A 384 -2.40 17.87 24.94
C HIS A 384 -3.69 17.63 24.13
N LYS A 385 -3.66 17.86 22.81
CA LYS A 385 -4.81 17.59 21.92
C LYS A 385 -5.06 16.09 21.79
N TYR A 386 -4.00 15.30 21.71
CA TYR A 386 -4.11 13.85 21.64
C TYR A 386 -4.64 13.23 22.94
N GLU A 387 -4.25 13.76 24.11
CA GLU A 387 -4.85 13.37 25.40
C GLU A 387 -6.35 13.68 25.45
N ALA A 388 -6.76 14.86 24.97
CA ALA A 388 -8.17 15.21 24.89
C ALA A 388 -8.96 14.25 23.97
N LEU A 389 -8.39 13.86 22.81
CA LEU A 389 -8.98 12.88 21.91
C LEU A 389 -9.16 11.50 22.60
N LYS A 390 -8.16 11.05 23.37
CA LYS A 390 -8.25 9.80 24.12
C LYS A 390 -9.37 9.84 25.17
N LYS A 391 -9.48 10.93 25.93
CA LYS A 391 -10.57 11.12 26.91
C LYS A 391 -11.94 11.08 26.25
N LEU A 392 -12.09 11.77 25.11
CA LEU A 392 -13.34 11.77 24.34
C LEU A 392 -13.72 10.36 23.86
N ALA A 393 -12.75 9.61 23.33
CA ALA A 393 -12.98 8.22 22.92
C ALA A 393 -13.35 7.31 24.09
N GLN A 394 -12.75 7.51 25.27
CA GLN A 394 -13.10 6.74 26.46
C GLN A 394 -14.53 7.04 26.91
N GLN A 395 -14.96 8.30 26.87
CA GLN A 395 -16.32 8.69 27.18
C GLN A 395 -17.32 8.07 26.21
N GLN A 396 -17.08 8.16 24.90
CA GLN A 396 -17.95 7.57 23.88
C GLN A 396 -18.12 6.05 24.07
N ARG A 397 -17.03 5.33 24.40
CA ARG A 397 -17.08 3.89 24.70
C ARG A 397 -17.91 3.58 25.94
N LYS A 398 -17.90 4.45 26.96
CA LYS A 398 -18.74 4.28 28.16
C LYS A 398 -20.20 4.49 27.83
N GLU A 399 -20.52 5.51 27.04
CA GLU A 399 -21.90 5.79 26.59
C GLU A 399 -22.46 4.64 25.73
N GLU A 400 -21.66 4.08 24.82
CA GLU A 400 -22.05 2.91 24.03
C GLU A 400 -22.24 1.64 24.87
N ARG A 401 -21.54 1.54 26.01
CA ARG A 401 -21.69 0.43 26.96
C ARG A 401 -22.84 0.61 27.95
N GLY A 402 -23.18 1.83 28.33
CA GLY A 402 -24.29 2.15 29.24
C GLY A 402 -25.65 2.30 28.54
N LYS A 403 -25.67 2.30 27.20
CA LYS A 403 -26.88 2.11 26.38
C LYS A 403 -27.19 0.62 26.10
N LYS A 404 -26.33 -0.28 26.58
CA LYS A 404 -26.62 -1.72 26.71
C LYS A 404 -27.19 -1.98 28.09
#